data_AF-A0A9E5PSU9-F1
#
_entry.id   AF-A0A9E5PSU9-F1
#
_cell.length_a   1.000
_cell.length_b   1.000
_cell.length_c   1.000
_cell.angle_alpha   90.00
_cell.angle_beta   90.00
_cell.angle_gamma   90.00
#
_symmetry.space_group_name_H-M   'P 1'
#
loop_
_entity.id
_entity.type
_entity.pdbx_description
1 polymer ?
#
loop_
_entity_poly.entity_id
_entity_poly.type
_entity_poly.pdbx_seq_one_letter_code
_entity_poly.pdbx_strand_id
1 'polypeptide(L)'
;MATHYYAELLNYFSRALQSRDAAADVVQESYARVLGMQTHALVQDMRALLYRTGKNIVIDEARRRRVEAGMLDTLGLLLRDEAPAADRVASARQQLSRLALRLARLPSRRREAFILVRVYGYSHAQAAEHQGVSVDAIEKHVVRAVCDLMDLASTYAA
;
A
#
# COMPACT_ATOMS: atom_id res chain seq x y z
N MET A 1 -4.57 25.46 2.39
CA MET A 1 -3.31 24.90 1.86
C MET A 1 -3.08 23.42 2.21
N ALA A 2 -3.56 22.88 3.34
CA ALA A 2 -3.32 21.46 3.70
C ALA A 2 -4.24 20.42 3.02
N THR A 3 -5.45 20.79 2.58
CA THR A 3 -6.48 19.81 2.16
C THR A 3 -6.36 19.29 0.73
N HIS A 4 -5.35 19.71 -0.04
CA HIS A 4 -5.28 19.44 -1.48
C HIS A 4 -5.29 17.94 -1.83
N TYR A 5 -4.68 17.10 -0.99
CA TYR A 5 -4.61 15.64 -1.21
C TYR A 5 -5.66 14.84 -0.43
N TYR A 6 -6.54 15.50 0.35
CA TYR A 6 -7.45 14.80 1.27
C TYR A 6 -8.39 13.84 0.56
N ALA A 7 -9.07 14.30 -0.50
CA ALA A 7 -10.01 13.48 -1.26
C ALA A 7 -9.31 12.30 -1.97
N GLU A 8 -8.08 12.53 -2.43
CA GLU A 8 -7.25 11.51 -3.09
C GLU A 8 -6.86 10.40 -2.12
N LEU A 9 -6.29 10.77 -0.96
CA LEU A 9 -5.94 9.81 0.09
C LEU A 9 -7.20 9.10 0.62
N LEU A 10 -8.30 9.82 0.83
CA LEU A 10 -9.54 9.24 1.34
C LEU A 10 -10.04 8.14 0.40
N ASN A 11 -10.05 8.40 -0.91
CA ASN A 11 -10.44 7.41 -1.91
C ASN A 11 -9.49 6.20 -1.94
N TYR A 12 -8.18 6.44 -1.84
CA TYR A 12 -7.19 5.38 -1.81
C TYR A 12 -7.36 4.46 -0.59
N PHE A 13 -7.43 5.05 0.61
CA PHE A 13 -7.55 4.28 1.85
C PHE A 13 -8.95 3.67 2.02
N SER A 14 -10.01 4.28 1.48
CA SER A 14 -11.36 3.68 1.47
C SER A 14 -11.37 2.36 0.71
N ARG A 15 -10.65 2.27 -0.42
CA ARG A 15 -10.51 1.01 -1.17
C ARG A 15 -9.68 -0.03 -0.43
N ALA A 16 -8.63 0.41 0.28
CA ALA A 16 -7.76 -0.50 1.03
C ALA A 16 -8.43 -1.05 2.30
N LEU A 17 -9.20 -0.22 3.02
CA LEU A 17 -9.84 -0.55 4.29
C LEU A 17 -11.27 -1.05 4.14
N GLN A 18 -11.87 -0.92 2.94
CA GLN A 18 -13.30 -1.19 2.69
C GLN A 18 -14.23 -0.42 3.64
N SER A 19 -13.76 0.72 4.16
CA SER A 19 -14.51 1.60 5.07
C SER A 19 -14.07 3.04 4.85
N ARG A 20 -15.05 3.92 4.62
CA ARG A 20 -14.81 5.34 4.40
C ARG A 20 -14.48 6.08 5.69
N ASP A 21 -15.10 5.67 6.80
CA ASP A 21 -14.87 6.28 8.11
C ASP A 21 -13.46 5.95 8.61
N ALA A 22 -13.07 4.67 8.56
CA ALA A 22 -11.71 4.25 8.90
C ALA A 22 -10.66 4.92 8.00
N ALA A 23 -10.99 5.13 6.72
CA ALA A 23 -10.11 5.87 5.83
C ALA A 23 -9.98 7.35 6.23
N ALA A 24 -11.07 8.01 6.64
CA ALA A 24 -11.03 9.39 7.10
C ALA A 24 -10.11 9.55 8.33
N ASP A 25 -10.19 8.62 9.29
CA ASP A 25 -9.32 8.59 10.47
C ASP A 25 -7.84 8.47 10.07
N VAL A 26 -7.52 7.52 9.18
CA VAL A 26 -6.15 7.34 8.69
C VAL A 26 -5.63 8.60 8.00
N VAL A 27 -6.46 9.25 7.16
CA VAL A 27 -6.06 10.48 6.47
C VAL A 27 -5.83 11.60 7.48
N GLN A 28 -6.76 11.81 8.41
CA GLN A 28 -6.65 12.84 9.43
C GLN A 28 -5.41 12.65 10.30
N GLU A 29 -5.14 11.43 10.75
CA GLU A 29 -3.96 11.12 11.54
C GLU A 29 -2.65 11.26 10.73
N SER A 30 -2.68 10.92 9.44
CA SER A 30 -1.54 11.15 8.54
C SER A 30 -1.20 12.63 8.46
N TYR A 31 -2.20 13.49 8.30
CA TYR A 31 -2.02 14.94 8.30
C TYR A 31 -1.50 15.44 9.65
N ALA A 32 -2.07 14.98 10.77
CA ALA A 32 -1.63 15.39 12.10
C ALA A 32 -0.15 15.05 12.34
N ARG A 33 0.28 13.82 12.00
CA ARG A 33 1.67 13.38 12.15
C ARG A 33 2.62 14.15 11.24
N VAL A 34 2.23 14.44 10.00
CA VAL A 34 3.07 15.18 9.05
C VAL A 34 3.18 16.66 9.43
N LEU A 35 2.08 17.29 9.86
CA LEU A 35 2.09 18.70 10.30
C LEU A 35 2.80 18.88 11.65
N GLY A 36 2.87 17.85 12.49
CA GLY A 36 3.61 17.87 13.75
C GLY A 36 5.13 17.66 13.61
N MET A 37 5.64 17.35 12.41
CA MET A 37 7.08 17.21 12.18
C MET A 37 7.75 18.58 12.12
N GLN A 38 8.60 18.90 13.11
CA GLN A 38 9.29 20.20 13.20
C GLN A 38 10.26 20.49 12.03
N THR A 39 10.67 19.46 11.28
CA THR A 39 11.46 19.59 10.04
C THR A 39 10.56 19.86 8.83
N HIS A 40 9.94 21.03 8.77
CA HIS A 40 9.28 21.52 7.55
C HIS A 40 10.28 21.83 6.43
N ALA A 41 11.56 21.98 6.74
CA ALA A 41 12.58 22.51 5.84
C ALA A 41 13.12 21.52 4.78
N LEU A 42 12.72 20.24 4.80
CA LEU A 42 13.28 19.20 3.91
C LEU A 42 12.23 18.30 3.23
N VAL A 43 10.94 18.58 3.39
CA VAL A 43 9.89 17.77 2.73
C VAL A 43 9.80 18.17 1.27
N GLN A 44 10.60 17.53 0.42
CA GLN A 44 10.56 17.73 -1.04
C GLN A 44 9.20 17.35 -1.66
N ASP A 45 8.42 16.46 -1.01
CA ASP A 45 7.07 16.13 -1.45
C ASP A 45 6.15 15.72 -0.29
N MET A 46 5.18 16.59 0.02
CA MET A 46 4.20 16.41 1.09
C MET A 46 3.20 15.28 0.77
N ARG A 47 2.86 15.06 -0.50
CA ARG A 47 1.90 14.03 -0.93
C ARG A 47 2.45 12.65 -0.65
N ALA A 48 3.69 12.36 -1.04
CA ALA A 48 4.30 11.06 -0.79
C ALA A 48 4.47 10.77 0.71
N LEU A 49 4.82 11.80 1.49
CA LEU A 49 4.95 11.66 2.94
C LEU A 49 3.60 11.31 3.60
N LEU A 50 2.50 11.93 3.16
CA LEU A 50 1.15 11.60 3.63
C LEU A 50 0.76 10.15 3.28
N TYR A 51 1.02 9.71 2.05
CA TYR A 51 0.77 8.31 1.64
C TYR A 51 1.58 7.29 2.46
N ARG A 52 2.87 7.57 2.69
CA ARG A 52 3.74 6.71 3.49
C ARG A 52 3.25 6.63 4.93
N THR A 53 2.90 7.78 5.52
CA THR A 53 2.41 7.86 6.90
C THR A 53 1.10 7.09 7.06
N GLY A 54 0.15 7.28 6.14
CA GLY A 54 -1.14 6.57 6.17
C GLY A 54 -0.98 5.05 6.01
N LYS A 55 -0.07 4.59 5.14
CA LYS A 55 0.24 3.16 5.03
C LYS A 55 0.80 2.57 6.30
N ASN A 56 1.71 3.28 6.96
CA ASN A 56 2.27 2.83 8.24
C ASN A 56 1.17 2.73 9.30
N ILE A 57 0.27 3.71 9.39
CA ILE A 57 -0.89 3.68 10.30
C ILE A 57 -1.75 2.43 10.04
N VAL A 58 -2.09 2.15 8.78
CA VAL A 58 -2.89 0.96 8.41
C VAL A 58 -2.17 -0.34 8.77
N ILE A 59 -0.85 -0.43 8.53
CA ILE A 59 -0.05 -1.62 8.86
C ILE A 59 0.03 -1.82 10.37
N ASP A 60 0.26 -0.75 11.12
CA ASP A 60 0.34 -0.78 12.57
C ASP A 60 -1.01 -1.20 13.17
N GLU A 61 -2.11 -0.68 12.64
CA GLU A 61 -3.46 -1.05 13.03
C GLU A 61 -3.77 -2.53 12.72
N ALA A 62 -3.42 -3.00 11.52
CA ALA A 62 -3.57 -4.42 11.16
C ALA A 62 -2.72 -5.33 12.06
N ARG A 63 -1.52 -4.88 12.46
CA ARG A 63 -0.65 -5.60 13.40
C ARG A 63 -1.27 -5.63 14.80
N ARG A 64 -1.78 -4.50 15.29
CA ARG A 64 -2.48 -4.41 16.59
C ARG A 64 -3.69 -5.32 16.61
N ARG A 65 -4.57 -5.24 15.61
CA ARG A 65 -5.74 -6.14 15.48
C ARG A 65 -5.35 -7.60 15.42
N ARG A 66 -4.21 -7.95 14.83
CA ARG A 66 -3.72 -9.34 14.83
C ARG A 66 -3.25 -9.79 16.21
N VAL A 67 -2.59 -8.91 16.96
CA VAL A 67 -2.17 -9.19 18.34
C VAL A 67 -3.39 -9.29 19.24
N GLU A 68 -4.32 -8.35 19.14
CA GLU A 68 -5.61 -8.36 19.84
C GLU A 68 -6.44 -9.59 19.47
N ALA A 69 -6.53 -9.96 18.18
CA ALA A 69 -7.17 -11.19 17.75
C ALA A 69 -6.46 -12.44 18.29
N GLY A 70 -5.13 -12.44 18.40
CA GLY A 70 -4.40 -13.53 19.07
C GLY A 70 -4.66 -13.59 20.58
N MET A 71 -4.81 -12.44 21.21
CA MET A 71 -5.13 -12.32 22.64
C MET A 71 -6.60 -12.71 22.92
N LEU A 72 -7.50 -12.34 22.01
CA LEU A 72 -8.90 -12.76 21.96
C LEU A 72 -9.05 -14.22 21.56
N ASP A 73 -8.17 -14.81 20.74
CA ASP A 73 -8.13 -16.27 20.49
C ASP A 73 -7.73 -17.01 21.76
N THR A 74 -6.78 -16.45 22.52
CA THR A 74 -6.37 -17.01 23.82
C THR A 74 -7.52 -16.96 24.84
N LEU A 75 -8.36 -15.91 24.79
CA LEU A 75 -9.58 -15.79 25.60
C LEU A 75 -10.78 -16.56 25.00
N GLY A 76 -10.84 -16.70 23.68
CA GLY A 76 -11.90 -17.28 22.86
C GLY A 76 -11.80 -18.80 22.70
N LEU A 77 -10.70 -19.41 23.16
CA LEU A 77 -10.66 -20.84 23.51
C LEU A 77 -11.78 -21.24 24.51
N LEU A 78 -12.41 -20.27 25.20
CA LEU A 78 -13.58 -20.50 26.06
C LEU A 78 -14.93 -20.32 25.35
N LEU A 79 -15.00 -19.64 24.19
CA LEU A 79 -16.24 -19.29 23.50
C LEU A 79 -16.00 -19.26 21.98
N ARG A 80 -16.15 -20.41 21.31
CA ARG A 80 -16.18 -20.48 19.84
C ARG A 80 -17.41 -19.75 19.31
N ASP A 81 -17.23 -18.83 18.36
CA ASP A 81 -17.36 -19.09 16.90
C ASP A 81 -17.54 -17.74 16.18
N GLU A 82 -16.49 -17.22 15.50
CA GLU A 82 -16.55 -16.22 14.39
C GLU A 82 -15.13 -15.97 13.80
N ALA A 83 -14.31 -17.02 13.68
CA ALA A 83 -13.06 -16.89 12.91
C ALA A 83 -13.41 -16.89 11.41
N PRO A 84 -12.81 -16.03 10.56
CA PRO A 84 -12.97 -16.16 9.12
C PRO A 84 -12.55 -17.57 8.72
N ALA A 85 -13.44 -18.30 8.03
CA ALA A 85 -13.24 -19.70 7.66
C ALA A 85 -11.79 -19.94 7.21
N ALA A 86 -11.09 -20.86 7.87
CA ALA A 86 -9.64 -21.08 7.71
C ALA A 86 -9.20 -21.15 6.24
N ASP A 87 -10.08 -21.66 5.37
CA ASP A 87 -9.91 -21.74 3.92
C ASP A 87 -9.74 -20.38 3.23
N ARG A 88 -10.48 -19.34 3.65
CA ARG A 88 -10.34 -17.98 3.08
C ARG A 88 -8.99 -17.38 3.42
N VAL A 89 -8.51 -17.59 4.66
CA VAL A 89 -7.20 -17.11 5.11
C VAL A 89 -6.08 -17.86 4.40
N ALA A 90 -6.20 -19.18 4.25
CA ALA A 90 -5.23 -20.01 3.52
C ALA A 90 -5.16 -19.61 2.03
N SER A 91 -6.31 -19.41 1.39
CA SER A 91 -6.40 -18.97 -0.02
C SER A 91 -5.75 -17.60 -0.23
N ALA A 92 -6.07 -16.63 0.63
CA ALA A 92 -5.46 -15.29 0.57
C ALA A 92 -3.93 -15.33 0.76
N ARG A 93 -3.43 -16.12 1.71
CA ARG A 93 -1.98 -16.32 1.92
C ARG A 93 -1.31 -16.95 0.70
N GLN A 94 -1.97 -17.91 0.06
CA GLN A 94 -1.44 -18.57 -1.13
C GLN A 94 -1.41 -17.62 -2.34
N GLN A 95 -2.44 -16.78 -2.51
CA GLN A 95 -2.47 -15.75 -3.55
C GLN A 95 -1.37 -14.70 -3.33
N LEU A 96 -1.19 -14.23 -2.10
CA LEU A 96 -0.12 -13.29 -1.75
C LEU A 96 1.27 -13.89 -2.00
N SER A 97 1.46 -15.16 -1.64
CA SER A 97 2.73 -15.88 -1.88
C SER A 97 3.05 -15.99 -3.37
N ARG A 98 2.04 -16.28 -4.21
CA ARG A 98 2.19 -16.31 -5.67
C ARG A 98 2.57 -14.93 -6.23
N LEU A 99 1.91 -13.87 -5.78
CA LEU A 99 2.23 -12.50 -6.18
C LEU A 99 3.65 -12.11 -5.78
N ALA A 100 4.08 -12.43 -4.56
CA ALA A 100 5.43 -12.15 -4.06
C ALA A 100 6.50 -12.85 -4.90
N LEU A 101 6.28 -14.12 -5.27
CA LEU A 101 7.18 -14.87 -6.14
C LEU A 101 7.29 -14.24 -7.54
N ARG A 102 6.19 -13.77 -8.12
CA ARG A 102 6.20 -13.10 -9.43
C ARG A 102 6.93 -11.75 -9.36
N LEU A 103 6.65 -10.95 -8.34
CA LEU A 103 7.39 -9.71 -8.05
C LEU A 103 8.90 -9.97 -7.98
N ALA A 104 9.31 -11.05 -7.30
CA ALA A 104 10.71 -11.44 -7.15
C ALA A 104 11.38 -11.90 -8.46
N ARG A 105 10.62 -12.20 -9.52
CA ARG A 105 11.14 -12.56 -10.85
C ARG A 105 11.25 -11.36 -11.80
N LEU A 106 10.59 -10.24 -11.48
CA LEU A 106 10.69 -9.03 -12.29
C LEU A 106 12.13 -8.47 -12.28
N PRO A 107 12.59 -7.84 -13.38
CA PRO A 107 13.83 -7.06 -13.38
C PRO A 107 13.85 -6.04 -12.25
N SER A 108 15.01 -5.83 -11.61
CA SER A 108 15.17 -5.01 -10.40
C SER A 108 14.55 -3.62 -10.52
N ARG A 109 14.90 -2.87 -11.57
CA ARG A 109 14.36 -1.51 -11.80
C ARG A 109 12.84 -1.50 -11.99
N ARG A 110 12.30 -2.52 -12.67
CA ARG A 110 10.86 -2.66 -12.90
C ARG A 110 10.10 -2.95 -11.61
N ARG A 111 10.64 -3.87 -10.80
CA ARG A 111 10.11 -4.19 -9.47
C ARG A 111 10.13 -2.96 -8.57
N GLU A 112 11.25 -2.25 -8.54
CA GLU A 112 11.42 -1.06 -7.71
C GLU A 112 10.46 0.06 -8.13
N ALA A 113 10.26 0.28 -9.44
CA ALA A 113 9.31 1.28 -9.93
C ALA A 113 7.87 0.93 -9.51
N PHE A 114 7.49 -0.35 -9.63
CA PHE A 114 6.19 -0.83 -9.16
C PHE A 114 6.03 -0.64 -7.65
N ILE A 115 7.03 -0.99 -6.85
CA ILE A 115 6.99 -0.85 -5.39
C ILE A 115 6.86 0.64 -5.01
N LEU A 116 7.70 1.52 -5.56
CA LEU A 116 7.63 2.96 -5.28
C LEU A 116 6.24 3.54 -5.59
N VAL A 117 5.71 3.24 -6.77
CA VAL A 117 4.44 3.84 -7.23
C VAL A 117 3.22 3.19 -6.57
N ARG A 118 3.14 1.85 -6.56
CA ARG A 118 1.93 1.13 -6.13
C ARG A 118 1.94 0.80 -4.64
N VAL A 119 3.12 0.48 -4.09
CA VAL A 119 3.28 0.08 -2.68
C VAL A 119 3.63 1.25 -1.80
N TYR A 120 4.44 2.22 -2.25
CA TYR A 120 4.77 3.40 -1.45
C TYR A 120 3.98 4.66 -1.84
N GLY A 121 3.36 4.70 -3.02
CA GLY A 121 2.49 5.82 -3.45
C GLY A 121 3.22 7.00 -4.08
N TYR A 122 4.47 6.81 -4.51
CA TYR A 122 5.23 7.82 -5.24
C TYR A 122 4.52 8.15 -6.55
N SER A 123 4.57 9.42 -6.97
CA SER A 123 4.22 9.79 -8.34
C SER A 123 5.27 9.24 -9.32
N HIS A 124 4.91 9.14 -10.61
CA HIS A 124 5.86 8.70 -11.63
C HIS A 124 7.09 9.63 -11.70
N ALA A 125 6.91 10.94 -11.47
CA ALA A 125 8.00 11.91 -11.45
C ALA A 125 8.99 11.67 -10.30
N GLN A 126 8.48 11.38 -9.10
CA GLN A 126 9.32 11.09 -7.95
C GLN A 126 10.06 9.76 -8.07
N ALA A 127 9.39 8.74 -8.58
CA ALA A 127 10.03 7.46 -8.84
C ALA A 127 11.12 7.59 -9.93
N ALA A 128 10.91 8.49 -10.90
CA ALA A 128 11.87 8.78 -11.96
C ALA A 128 13.12 9.47 -11.41
N GLU A 129 12.93 10.49 -10.56
CA GLU A 129 14.02 11.15 -9.83
C GLU A 129 14.77 10.16 -8.94
N HIS A 130 14.06 9.32 -8.17
CA HIS A 130 14.66 8.31 -7.29
C HIS A 130 15.51 7.27 -8.05
N GLN A 131 15.10 6.87 -9.26
CA GLN A 131 15.82 5.88 -10.06
C GLN A 131 16.80 6.49 -11.08
N GLY A 132 16.85 7.82 -11.22
CA GLY A 132 17.67 8.50 -12.23
C GLY A 132 17.25 8.15 -13.66
N VAL A 133 15.95 8.08 -13.93
CA VAL A 133 15.36 7.78 -15.26
C VAL A 133 14.28 8.79 -15.62
N SER A 134 13.73 8.71 -16.84
CA SER A 134 12.61 9.56 -17.25
C SER A 134 11.29 9.10 -16.65
N VAL A 135 10.32 10.02 -16.55
CA VAL A 135 8.94 9.72 -16.10
C VAL A 135 8.29 8.67 -17.00
N ASP A 136 8.47 8.79 -18.32
CA ASP A 136 7.99 7.81 -19.32
C ASP A 136 8.60 6.41 -19.10
N ALA A 137 9.87 6.32 -18.69
CA ALA A 137 10.48 5.04 -18.36
C ALA A 137 9.84 4.39 -17.12
N ILE A 138 9.51 5.18 -16.10
CA ILE A 138 8.77 4.69 -14.91
C ILE A 138 7.38 4.21 -15.30
N GLU A 139 6.64 4.96 -16.10
CA GLU A 139 5.31 4.57 -16.56
C GLU A 139 5.35 3.22 -17.28
N LYS A 140 6.29 3.06 -18.23
CA LYS A 140 6.52 1.80 -18.93
C LYS A 140 6.91 0.67 -17.98
N HIS A 141 7.74 0.94 -16.98
CA HIS A 141 8.10 -0.06 -15.97
C HIS A 141 6.90 -0.50 -15.12
N VAL A 142 6.07 0.44 -14.66
CA VAL A 142 4.88 0.14 -13.86
C VAL A 142 3.85 -0.64 -14.66
N VAL A 143 3.55 -0.22 -15.90
CA VAL A 143 2.61 -0.93 -16.78
C VAL A 143 3.09 -2.36 -17.03
N ARG A 144 4.36 -2.54 -17.42
CA ARG A 144 4.92 -3.88 -17.65
C ARG A 144 4.89 -4.73 -16.38
N ALA A 145 5.21 -4.16 -15.22
CA ALA A 145 5.09 -4.88 -13.95
C ALA A 145 3.66 -5.36 -13.70
N VAL A 146 2.64 -4.52 -13.95
CA VAL A 146 1.24 -4.91 -13.78
C VAL A 146 0.87 -6.04 -14.75
N CYS A 147 1.24 -5.93 -16.02
CA CYS A 147 0.99 -6.98 -17.02
C CYS A 147 1.62 -8.32 -16.62
N ASP A 148 2.89 -8.29 -16.22
CA ASP A 148 3.63 -9.49 -15.79
C ASP A 148 3.02 -10.12 -14.52
N LEU A 149 2.52 -9.29 -13.58
CA LEU A 149 1.93 -9.79 -12.34
C LEU A 149 0.53 -10.37 -12.55
N MET A 150 -0.23 -9.81 -13.48
CA MET A 150 -1.57 -10.26 -13.85
C MET A 150 -1.57 -11.39 -14.90
N ASP A 151 -0.40 -11.88 -15.34
CA ASP A 151 -0.25 -12.79 -16.48
C ASP A 151 -0.93 -12.29 -17.78
N LEU A 152 -1.10 -10.98 -17.94
CA LEU A 152 -1.67 -10.36 -19.16
C LEU A 152 -0.68 -10.33 -20.34
N ALA A 153 0.48 -10.98 -20.19
CA ALA A 153 1.53 -11.04 -21.20
C ALA A 153 1.08 -11.69 -22.53
N SER A 154 -0.01 -12.48 -22.52
CA SER A 154 -0.56 -13.11 -23.73
C SER A 154 -1.39 -12.17 -24.61
N THR A 155 -1.76 -10.98 -24.14
CA THR A 155 -2.78 -10.14 -24.81
C THR A 155 -2.24 -8.85 -25.44
N TYR A 156 -0.98 -8.47 -25.18
CA TYR A 156 -0.41 -7.19 -25.64
C TYR A 156 0.90 -7.31 -26.43
N ALA A 157 1.26 -8.52 -26.87
CA ALA A 157 2.29 -8.74 -27.87
C ALA A 157 1.65 -8.83 -29.27
N ALA A 158 1.25 -7.68 -29.82
CA ALA A 158 0.94 -7.49 -31.23
C ALA A 158 1.33 -6.06 -31.64
#